data_AF-A0A0Q0XWC9-F1
#
_entry.id   AF-A0A0Q0XWC9-F1
#
_cell.length_a   1.000
_cell.length_b   1.000
_cell.length_c   1.000
_cell.angle_alpha   90.00
_cell.angle_beta   90.00
_cell.angle_gamma   90.00
#
_symmetry.space_group_name_H-M   'P 1'
#
loop_
_entity.id
_entity.type
_entity.pdbx_description
1 polymer ?
#
loop_
_entity_poly.entity_id
_entity_poly.type
_entity_poly.pdbx_seq_one_letter_code
_entity_poly.pdbx_strand_id
1 'polypeptide(L)'
;MPIFPSDTPDPRPTPGTDLPLIVASIVRPGVYALTVRPGADARDLGEAMSRLPVDAFLTEHFGDIDLTMVFRAVPDGPNSEPTGGITPTAPAAASGTRP
;
A
#
# COMPACT_ATOMS: atom_id res chain seq x y z
N MET A 1 -15.46 -47.78 19.90
CA MET A 1 -16.01 -46.61 20.61
C MET A 1 -14.86 -45.65 20.92
N PRO A 2 -14.69 -44.51 20.24
CA PRO A 2 -13.70 -43.51 20.62
C PRO A 2 -14.22 -42.64 21.79
N ILE A 3 -13.31 -42.19 22.65
CA ILE A 3 -13.59 -41.60 23.98
C ILE A 3 -13.45 -40.06 23.98
N PHE A 4 -13.25 -39.45 22.80
CA PHE A 4 -13.11 -38.00 22.66
C PHE A 4 -14.01 -37.51 21.52
N PRO A 5 -14.84 -36.47 21.74
CA PRO A 5 -15.56 -35.82 20.65
C PRO A 5 -14.54 -35.16 19.72
N SER A 6 -14.62 -35.45 18.41
CA SER A 6 -13.86 -34.75 17.37
C SER A 6 -14.51 -33.41 17.01
N ASP A 7 -14.87 -32.63 18.02
CA ASP A 7 -15.32 -31.25 17.83
C ASP A 7 -14.08 -30.36 17.90
N THR A 8 -13.29 -30.39 16.84
CA THR A 8 -12.34 -29.30 16.60
C THR A 8 -13.23 -28.09 16.30
N PRO A 9 -13.26 -27.04 17.13
CA PRO A 9 -13.95 -25.84 16.75
C PRO A 9 -13.31 -25.38 15.44
N ASP A 10 -14.10 -25.44 14.38
CA ASP A 10 -13.80 -24.76 13.12
C ASP A 10 -13.33 -23.36 13.51
N PRO A 11 -12.11 -22.92 13.17
CA PRO A 11 -11.64 -21.59 13.48
C PRO A 11 -12.40 -20.62 12.57
N ARG A 12 -13.71 -20.47 12.84
CA ARG A 12 -14.58 -19.53 12.19
C ARG A 12 -13.96 -18.16 12.48
N PRO A 13 -13.49 -17.43 11.45
CA PRO A 13 -12.94 -16.11 11.67
C PRO A 13 -14.00 -15.25 12.37
N THR A 14 -13.62 -14.63 13.49
CA THR A 14 -14.49 -13.69 14.20
C THR A 14 -14.87 -12.58 13.24
N PRO A 15 -16.16 -12.37 12.92
CA PRO A 15 -16.58 -11.25 12.10
C PRO A 15 -16.30 -9.96 12.86
N GLY A 16 -15.24 -9.24 12.46
CA GLY A 16 -14.78 -8.03 13.14
C GLY A 16 -13.27 -7.86 13.23
N THR A 17 -12.47 -8.83 12.79
CA THR A 17 -10.99 -8.76 12.85
C THR A 17 -10.32 -8.70 11.47
N ASP A 18 -11.08 -8.50 10.40
CA ASP A 18 -10.53 -8.25 9.07
C ASP A 18 -10.40 -6.73 8.86
N LEU A 19 -9.40 -6.14 9.50
CA LEU A 19 -9.00 -4.78 9.17
C LEU A 19 -8.43 -4.80 7.75
N PRO A 20 -8.82 -3.87 6.87
CA PRO A 20 -8.32 -3.84 5.51
C PRO A 20 -6.80 -3.82 5.51
N LEU A 21 -6.20 -4.77 4.78
CA LEU A 21 -4.74 -4.92 4.68
C LEU A 21 -4.09 -3.69 4.03
N ILE A 22 -4.87 -2.92 3.27
CA ILE A 22 -4.43 -1.65 2.71
C ILE A 22 -5.45 -0.57 3.04
N VAL A 23 -4.98 0.51 3.67
CA VAL A 23 -5.77 1.69 4.02
C VAL A 23 -5.29 2.86 3.20
N ALA A 24 -6.17 3.41 2.37
CA ALA A 24 -5.94 4.67 1.66
C ALA A 24 -6.65 5.82 2.40
N SER A 25 -5.96 6.93 2.59
CA SER A 25 -6.50 8.11 3.26
C SER A 25 -6.02 9.40 2.60
N ILE A 26 -6.85 10.44 2.66
CA ILE A 26 -6.50 11.79 2.21
C ILE A 26 -6.05 12.55 3.43
N VAL A 27 -4.75 12.90 3.50
CA VAL A 27 -4.19 13.66 4.62
C VAL A 27 -4.60 15.13 4.51
N ARG A 28 -4.48 15.67 3.29
CA ARG A 28 -4.94 17.00 2.87
C ARG A 28 -5.12 17.00 1.35
N PRO A 29 -5.78 18.00 0.74
CA PRO A 29 -5.91 18.07 -0.71
C PRO A 29 -4.56 17.92 -1.43
N GLY A 30 -4.50 16.99 -2.39
CA GLY A 30 -3.28 16.66 -3.13
C GLY A 30 -2.24 15.84 -2.35
N VAL A 31 -2.55 15.36 -1.14
CA VAL A 31 -1.67 14.48 -0.34
C VAL A 31 -2.42 13.25 0.14
N TYR A 32 -1.95 12.08 -0.27
CA TYR A 32 -2.58 10.79 -0.04
C TYR A 32 -1.62 9.90 0.75
N ALA A 33 -2.13 9.19 1.75
CA ALA A 33 -1.36 8.20 2.49
C ALA A 33 -1.95 6.81 2.24
N LEU A 34 -1.08 5.87 1.89
CA LEU A 34 -1.40 4.47 1.70
C LEU A 34 -0.63 3.65 2.74
N THR A 35 -1.34 3.04 3.68
CA THR A 35 -0.73 2.14 4.67
C THR A 35 -0.99 0.70 4.27
N VAL A 36 0.08 -0.07 4.10
CA VAL A 36 0.09 -1.48 3.76
C VAL A 36 0.47 -2.27 5.00
N ARG A 37 -0.44 -3.15 5.42
CA ARG A 37 -0.25 -4.05 6.56
C ARG A 37 0.34 -5.38 6.11
N PRO A 38 0.99 -6.12 7.01
CA PRO A 38 1.47 -7.47 6.71
C PRO A 38 0.35 -8.36 6.18
N GLY A 39 0.64 -9.10 5.11
CA GLY A 39 -0.31 -10.00 4.46
C GLY A 39 -1.00 -9.42 3.22
N ALA A 40 -0.88 -8.11 2.96
CA ALA A 40 -1.33 -7.52 1.71
C ALA A 40 -0.56 -8.10 0.51
N ASP A 41 -1.26 -8.34 -0.59
CA ASP A 41 -0.65 -8.82 -1.82
C ASP A 41 -0.49 -7.73 -2.91
N ALA A 42 0.18 -8.08 -4.01
CA ALA A 42 0.43 -7.15 -5.11
C ALA A 42 -0.85 -6.72 -5.85
N ARG A 43 -1.90 -7.55 -5.84
CA ARG A 43 -3.19 -7.25 -6.45
C ARG A 43 -3.94 -6.24 -5.59
N ASP A 44 -3.96 -6.43 -4.27
CA ASP A 44 -4.53 -5.46 -3.32
C ASP A 44 -3.85 -4.10 -3.47
N LEU A 45 -2.51 -4.12 -3.55
CA LEU A 45 -1.72 -2.91 -3.72
C LEU A 45 -2.02 -2.22 -5.06
N GLY A 46 -2.07 -2.99 -6.16
CA GLY A 46 -2.44 -2.46 -7.47
C GLY A 46 -3.83 -1.83 -7.49
N GLU A 47 -4.81 -2.48 -6.85
CA GLU A 47 -6.17 -1.95 -6.71
C GLU A 47 -6.17 -0.64 -5.92
N ALA A 48 -5.44 -0.58 -4.80
CA ALA A 48 -5.37 0.62 -3.99
C ALA A 48 -4.63 1.77 -4.71
N MET A 49 -3.56 1.48 -5.43
CA MET A 49 -2.82 2.45 -6.24
C MET A 49 -3.65 2.98 -7.41
N SER A 50 -4.53 2.16 -8.01
CA SER A 50 -5.42 2.59 -9.10
C SER A 50 -6.43 3.67 -8.70
N ARG A 51 -6.64 3.85 -7.38
CA ARG A 51 -7.52 4.88 -6.82
C ARG A 51 -6.81 6.22 -6.58
N LEU A 52 -5.47 6.25 -6.69
CA LEU A 52 -4.70 7.48 -6.57
C LEU A 52 -4.81 8.29 -7.87
N PRO A 53 -4.63 9.63 -7.80
CA PRO A 53 -4.48 10.43 -9.01
C PRO A 53 -3.32 9.92 -9.86
N VAL A 54 -3.48 9.94 -11.17
CA VAL A 54 -2.49 9.44 -12.14
C VAL A 54 -1.19 10.25 -12.13
N ASP A 55 -1.25 11.49 -11.68
CA ASP A 55 -0.12 12.41 -11.51
C ASP A 55 0.48 12.36 -10.09
N ALA A 56 -0.06 11.52 -9.20
CA ALA A 56 0.44 11.38 -7.84
C ALA A 56 1.72 10.52 -7.82
N PHE A 57 2.78 11.06 -7.23
CA PHE A 57 4.06 10.37 -7.08
C PHE A 57 4.40 10.14 -5.61
N LEU A 58 5.09 9.03 -5.33
CA LEU A 58 5.56 8.71 -3.98
C LEU A 58 6.63 9.71 -3.56
N THR A 59 6.42 10.36 -2.41
CA THR A 59 7.35 11.36 -1.85
C THR A 59 8.07 10.89 -0.60
N GLU A 60 7.42 10.04 0.18
CA GLU A 60 7.94 9.58 1.46
C GLU A 60 7.36 8.21 1.79
N HIS A 61 8.13 7.41 2.51
CA HIS A 61 7.69 6.16 3.08
C HIS A 61 8.21 6.01 4.52
N PHE A 62 7.44 5.39 5.40
CA PHE A 62 7.84 5.10 6.77
C PHE A 62 7.14 3.86 7.30
N GLY A 63 7.73 3.27 8.35
CA GLY A 63 7.26 2.00 8.90
C GLY A 63 7.92 0.80 8.22
N ASP A 64 8.18 -0.23 9.03
CA ASP A 64 8.82 -1.48 8.60
C ASP A 64 7.78 -2.59 8.46
N ILE A 65 6.92 -2.74 9.48
CA ILE A 65 5.84 -3.73 9.51
C ILE A 65 4.57 -3.19 8.84
N ASP A 66 4.09 -2.04 9.30
CA ASP A 66 3.01 -1.30 8.66
C ASP A 66 3.62 -0.21 7.77
N LEU A 67 3.85 -0.53 6.50
CA LEU A 67 4.48 0.38 5.54
C LEU A 67 3.49 1.47 5.13
N THR A 68 3.75 2.71 5.49
CA THR A 68 2.99 3.87 5.02
C THR A 68 3.74 4.61 3.94
N MET A 69 3.07 4.85 2.83
CA MET A 69 3.56 5.56 1.66
C MET A 69 2.76 6.85 1.44
N VAL A 70 3.44 7.98 1.27
CA VAL A 70 2.83 9.30 1.07
C VAL A 70 3.00 9.75 -0.37
N PHE A 71 1.89 9.89 -1.07
CA PHE A 71 1.82 10.36 -2.44
C PHE A 71 1.41 11.83 -2.48
N ARG A 72 2.00 12.61 -3.39
CA ARG A 72 1.59 13.98 -3.66
C ARG A 72 1.19 14.13 -5.12
N ALA A 73 0.02 14.71 -5.35
CA ALA A 73 -0.42 15.14 -6.68
C ALA A 73 0.13 16.54 -6.97
N VAL A 74 0.40 16.84 -8.24
CA VAL A 74 0.84 18.16 -8.66
C VAL A 74 -0.40 19.00 -8.92
N PRO A 75 -0.67 20.05 -8.12
CA PRO A 75 -1.72 20.99 -8.50
C PRO A 75 -1.36 21.58 -9.86
N ASP A 76 -2.25 21.46 -10.84
CA ASP A 76 -2.11 21.92 -12.23
C ASP A 76 -1.12 21.15 -13.12
N GLY A 77 -0.88 19.86 -12.86
CA GLY A 77 -0.24 18.98 -13.85
C GLY A 77 -1.05 18.92 -15.16
N PRO A 78 -0.40 18.96 -16.35
CA PRO A 78 -1.14 18.93 -17.61
C PRO A 78 -2.03 17.68 -17.64
N ASN A 79 -3.29 17.87 -18.04
CA ASN A 79 -4.25 16.80 -18.35
C ASN A 79 -3.50 15.55 -18.80
N SER A 80 -3.63 14.46 -18.05
CA SER A 80 -2.98 13.19 -18.39
C SER A 80 -3.52 12.67 -19.71
N GLU A 81 -2.93 13.12 -20.80
CA GLU A 81 -2.84 12.32 -22.01
C GLU A 81 -1.96 11.10 -21.68
N PRO A 82 -2.29 9.91 -22.19
CA PRO A 82 -1.49 8.71 -21.98
C PRO A 82 -0.16 8.84 -22.74
N THR A 83 0.76 9.63 -22.19
CA THR A 83 2.12 9.75 -22.71
C THR A 83 2.88 8.52 -22.26
N GLY A 84 3.22 7.69 -23.24
CA GLY A 84 3.94 6.43 -23.03
C GLY A 84 5.19 6.60 -22.16
N GLY A 85 5.33 5.67 -21.21
CA GLY A 85 6.58 5.21 -20.62
C GLY A 85 7.59 6.28 -20.23
N ILE A 86 7.42 6.92 -19.08
CA ILE A 86 8.55 7.46 -18.33
C ILE A 86 9.07 6.38 -17.38
N THR A 87 10.27 5.88 -17.63
CA THR A 87 10.99 5.01 -16.69
C THR A 87 11.22 5.80 -15.41
N PRO A 88 10.73 5.34 -14.24
CA PRO A 88 11.05 6.00 -12.98
C PRO A 88 12.55 5.92 -12.72
N THR A 89 13.24 7.06 -12.73
CA THR A 89 14.58 7.15 -12.16
C THR A 89 14.45 6.91 -10.66
N ALA A 90 14.88 5.73 -10.20
CA ALA A 90 14.91 5.38 -8.78
C ALA A 90 15.72 6.43 -7.97
N PRO A 91 15.35 6.72 -6.71
CA PRO A 91 16.14 7.59 -5.85
C PRO A 91 17.53 6.97 -5.67
N ALA A 92 18.57 7.83 -5.68
CA ALA A 92 19.95 7.41 -5.58
C ALA A 92 20.18 6.51 -4.37
N ALA A 93 20.50 5.23 -4.61
CA ALA A 93 20.99 4.35 -3.57
C ALA A 93 22.24 4.98 -2.96
N ALA A 94 22.20 5.27 -1.66
CA ALA A 94 23.34 5.76 -0.91
C ALA A 94 24.51 4.78 -1.08
N SER A 95 25.49 5.15 -1.90
CA SER A 95 26.73 4.40 -2.03
C SER A 95 27.53 4.59 -0.75
N GLY A 96 27.34 3.66 0.19
CA GLY A 96 28.20 3.55 1.36
C GLY A 96 29.59 3.06 0.94
N THR A 97 30.57 3.95 0.96
CA THR A 97 31.98 3.56 0.89
C THR A 97 32.35 2.94 2.24
N ARG A 98 32.62 1.63 2.27
CA ARG A 98 33.14 0.95 3.46
C ARG A 98 34.66 1.16 3.55
N PRO A 99 35.22 1.55 4.71
CA PRO A 99 36.67 1.63 4.92
C PRO A 99 37.33 0.24 4.98
#